data_AF-A0A1M7ASC0-F1
#
_entry.id   AF-A0A1M7ASC0-F1
#
_cell.length_a   1.000
_cell.length_b   1.000
_cell.length_c   1.000
_cell.angle_alpha   90.00
_cell.angle_beta   90.00
_cell.angle_gamma   90.00
#
_symmetry.space_group_name_H-M   'P 1'
#
loop_
_entity.id
_entity.type
_entity.pdbx_description
1 polymer ?
#
loop_
_entity_poly.entity_id
_entity_poly.type
_entity_poly.pdbx_seq_one_letter_code
_entity_poly.pdbx_strand_id
1 'polypeptide(L)'
;MVPTSQKEINQREKDLYYTVLSFLKKIRKAGKTTAKEWDEYRSAIKSVAMTADMGKAADLWTMDNLDQFSPDKSQLPPLNDMEYVARVSPEFLSQLMEALYYGMLNPTQANMISDEIQDADPEYVTSASLEELLVKLWIGNAKSYRKMIAN
;
A
#
# COMPACT_ATOMS: atom_id res chain seq x y z
N MET A 1 18.25 -20.45 -10.66
CA MET A 1 17.25 -19.39 -10.50
C MET A 1 17.53 -18.34 -11.56
N VAL A 2 16.59 -18.06 -12.45
CA VAL A 2 16.70 -16.98 -13.43
C VAL A 2 16.72 -15.66 -12.63
N PRO A 3 17.58 -14.68 -12.95
CA PRO A 3 17.48 -13.36 -12.35
C PRO A 3 16.14 -12.77 -12.75
N THR A 4 15.22 -12.64 -11.79
CA THR A 4 13.96 -11.91 -11.99
C THR A 4 14.31 -10.49 -12.41
N SER A 5 13.83 -10.06 -13.57
CA SER A 5 14.11 -8.70 -14.04
C SER A 5 13.52 -7.68 -13.04
N GLN A 6 14.13 -6.50 -12.91
CA GLN A 6 13.60 -5.44 -12.03
C GLN A 6 12.12 -5.11 -12.37
N LYS A 7 11.75 -5.24 -13.65
CA LYS A 7 10.37 -5.06 -14.12
C LYS A 7 9.41 -6.09 -13.53
N GLU A 8 9.80 -7.37 -13.51
CA GLU A 8 8.99 -8.44 -12.90
C GLU A 8 8.90 -8.30 -11.37
N ILE A 9 9.97 -7.84 -10.73
CA ILE A 9 9.99 -7.52 -9.29
C ILE A 9 8.97 -6.42 -9.00
N ASN A 10 9.05 -5.30 -9.72
CA ASN A 10 8.13 -4.18 -9.56
C ASN A 10 6.67 -4.62 -9.78
N GLN A 11 6.41 -5.42 -10.81
CA GLN A 11 5.05 -5.92 -11.08
C GLN A 11 4.53 -6.78 -9.94
N ARG A 12 5.33 -7.71 -9.39
CA ARG A 12 4.90 -8.54 -8.26
C ARG A 12 4.68 -7.73 -6.99
N GLU A 13 5.51 -6.71 -6.74
CA GLU A 13 5.31 -5.80 -5.61
C GLU A 13 4.00 -5.00 -5.77
N LYS A 14 3.67 -4.54 -6.99
CA LYS A 14 2.38 -3.92 -7.32
C LYS A 14 1.21 -4.88 -7.10
N ASP A 15 1.29 -6.10 -7.64
CA ASP A 15 0.23 -7.11 -7.52
C ASP A 15 -0.03 -7.45 -6.04
N LEU A 16 1.03 -7.55 -5.25
CA LEU A 16 0.93 -7.78 -3.81
C LEU A 16 0.25 -6.60 -3.09
N TYR A 17 0.67 -5.37 -3.38
CA TYR A 17 0.05 -4.16 -2.84
C TYR A 17 -1.46 -4.13 -3.12
N TYR A 18 -1.86 -4.33 -4.38
CA TYR A 18 -3.27 -4.29 -4.76
C TYR A 18 -4.08 -5.46 -4.22
N THR A 19 -3.47 -6.63 -4.03
CA THR A 19 -4.12 -7.77 -3.36
C THR A 19 -4.51 -7.42 -1.93
N VAL A 20 -3.59 -6.80 -1.18
CA VAL A 20 -3.85 -6.35 0.19
C VAL A 20 -4.88 -5.23 0.24
N LEU A 21 -4.70 -4.19 -0.57
CA LEU A 21 -5.63 -3.06 -0.62
C LEU A 21 -7.05 -3.52 -0.96
N SER A 22 -7.20 -4.42 -1.94
CA SER A 22 -8.51 -4.95 -2.35
C SER A 22 -9.18 -5.74 -1.22
N PHE A 23 -8.41 -6.50 -0.45
CA PHE A 23 -8.92 -7.23 0.70
C PHE A 23 -9.36 -6.29 1.83
N LEU A 24 -8.56 -5.28 2.16
CA LEU A 24 -8.93 -4.25 3.15
C LEU A 24 -10.22 -3.52 2.75
N LYS A 25 -10.32 -3.09 1.48
CA LYS A 25 -11.54 -2.48 0.90
C LYS A 25 -12.76 -3.36 1.11
N LYS A 26 -12.63 -4.64 0.82
CA LYS A 26 -13.70 -5.62 0.97
C LYS A 26 -14.15 -5.76 2.43
N ILE A 27 -13.20 -5.91 3.35
CA ILE A 27 -13.50 -6.10 4.79
C ILE A 27 -14.11 -4.85 5.40
N ARG A 28 -13.53 -3.67 5.15
CA ARG A 28 -14.03 -2.41 5.70
C ARG A 28 -15.44 -2.09 5.19
N LYS A 29 -15.74 -2.43 3.93
CA LYS A 29 -17.10 -2.31 3.38
C LYS A 29 -18.08 -3.30 4.02
N ALA A 30 -17.66 -4.53 4.29
CA ALA A 30 -18.52 -5.56 4.87
C ALA A 30 -18.65 -5.45 6.41
N GLY A 31 -17.72 -4.75 7.07
CA GLY A 31 -17.63 -4.63 8.53
C GLY A 31 -17.16 -5.90 9.25
N LYS A 32 -16.94 -7.00 8.52
CA LYS A 32 -16.47 -8.29 9.03
C LYS A 32 -15.83 -9.10 7.91
N THR A 33 -15.15 -10.17 8.30
CA THR A 33 -14.49 -11.11 7.40
C THR A 33 -14.77 -12.54 7.85
N THR A 34 -14.85 -13.47 6.90
CA THR A 34 -15.04 -14.90 7.16
C THR A 34 -13.73 -15.67 7.02
N ALA A 35 -13.65 -16.87 7.63
CA ALA A 35 -12.48 -17.74 7.47
C ALA A 35 -12.17 -18.05 6.00
N LYS A 36 -13.21 -18.26 5.19
CA LYS A 36 -13.08 -18.51 3.75
C LYS A 36 -12.41 -17.34 3.02
N GLU A 37 -12.81 -16.10 3.34
CA GLU A 37 -12.24 -14.90 2.71
C GLU A 37 -10.78 -14.69 3.10
N TRP A 38 -10.42 -15.05 4.33
CA TRP A 38 -9.02 -15.07 4.77
C TRP A 38 -8.19 -16.12 4.02
N ASP A 39 -8.73 -17.32 3.81
CA ASP A 39 -8.03 -18.38 3.09
C ASP A 39 -7.85 -18.04 1.61
N GLU A 40 -8.86 -17.42 0.98
CA GLU A 40 -8.78 -16.87 -0.37
C GLU A 40 -7.69 -15.79 -0.46
N TYR A 41 -7.66 -14.86 0.49
CA TYR A 41 -6.66 -13.80 0.58
C TYR A 41 -5.23 -14.34 0.73
N ARG A 42 -5.01 -15.27 1.67
CA ARG A 42 -3.69 -15.89 1.88
C ARG A 42 -3.23 -16.67 0.64
N SER A 43 -4.17 -17.32 -0.05
CA SER A 43 -3.88 -18.01 -1.31
C SER A 43 -3.46 -17.04 -2.41
N ALA A 44 -4.14 -15.89 -2.51
CA ALA A 44 -3.80 -14.82 -3.45
C ALA A 44 -2.42 -14.19 -3.14
N ILE A 45 -2.13 -13.90 -1.88
CA ILE A 45 -0.79 -13.40 -1.50
C ILE A 45 0.30 -14.41 -1.88
N LYS A 46 0.08 -15.69 -1.59
CA LYS A 46 1.07 -16.74 -1.86
C LYS A 46 1.39 -16.86 -3.35
N SER A 47 0.45 -16.56 -4.24
CA SER A 47 0.68 -16.61 -5.69
C SER A 47 1.46 -15.40 -6.22
N VAL A 48 1.27 -14.21 -5.63
CA VAL A 48 1.91 -12.96 -6.10
C VAL A 48 3.21 -12.63 -5.36
N ALA A 49 3.35 -13.03 -4.10
CA ALA A 49 4.53 -12.74 -3.29
C ALA A 49 5.79 -13.39 -3.88
N MET A 50 6.88 -12.62 -3.91
CA MET A 50 8.17 -13.12 -4.41
C MET A 50 8.78 -14.21 -3.53
N THR A 51 8.55 -14.14 -2.22
CA THR A 51 9.00 -15.13 -1.26
C THR A 51 7.90 -15.46 -0.27
N ALA A 52 7.94 -16.67 0.31
CA ALA A 52 7.00 -17.07 1.36
C ALA A 52 7.04 -16.10 2.55
N ASP A 53 8.23 -15.62 2.93
CA ASP A 53 8.37 -14.65 4.03
C ASP A 53 7.74 -13.30 3.71
N MET A 54 7.80 -12.85 2.46
CA MET A 54 7.10 -11.63 2.05
C MET A 54 5.59 -11.81 2.13
N GLY A 55 5.09 -12.98 1.73
CA GLY A 55 3.67 -13.30 1.84
C GLY A 55 3.19 -13.35 3.30
N LYS A 56 3.96 -13.97 4.19
CA LYS A 56 3.68 -13.96 5.64
C LYS A 56 3.74 -12.55 6.23
N ALA A 57 4.72 -11.75 5.81
CA ALA A 57 4.86 -10.38 6.30
C ALA A 57 3.67 -9.50 5.88
N ALA A 58 3.18 -9.66 4.65
CA ALA A 58 1.96 -9.01 4.18
C ALA A 58 0.71 -9.51 4.93
N ASP A 59 0.60 -10.82 5.22
CA ASP A 59 -0.51 -11.36 6.02
C ASP A 59 -0.54 -10.77 7.44
N LEU A 60 0.61 -10.77 8.13
CA LEU A 60 0.73 -10.19 9.47
C LEU A 60 0.44 -8.69 9.49
N TRP A 61 1.00 -7.94 8.54
CA TRP A 61 0.75 -6.51 8.41
C TRP A 61 -0.75 -6.23 8.24
N THR A 62 -1.45 -7.04 7.43
CA THR A 62 -2.89 -6.86 7.18
C THR A 62 -3.74 -7.17 8.40
N MET A 63 -3.39 -8.21 9.18
CA MET A 63 -4.06 -8.47 10.45
C MET A 63 -3.90 -7.30 11.42
N ASP A 64 -2.67 -6.81 11.56
CA ASP A 64 -2.33 -5.72 12.46
C ASP A 64 -3.01 -4.40 12.04
N ASN A 65 -3.05 -4.11 10.74
CA ASN A 65 -3.82 -3.00 10.18
C ASN A 65 -5.31 -3.11 10.52
N LEU A 66 -5.92 -4.28 10.36
CA LEU A 66 -7.35 -4.45 10.64
C LEU A 66 -7.69 -4.27 12.13
N ASP A 67 -6.77 -4.61 13.02
CA ASP A 67 -6.93 -4.46 14.48
C ASP A 67 -6.69 -3.02 14.96
N GLN A 68 -5.58 -2.41 14.52
CA GLN A 68 -5.14 -1.11 15.02
C GLN A 68 -5.71 0.08 14.24
N PHE A 69 -5.92 -0.09 12.94
CA PHE A 69 -6.43 0.97 12.09
C PHE A 69 -7.94 0.86 12.04
N SER A 70 -8.66 1.96 12.20
CA SER A 70 -10.08 2.05 11.90
C SER A 70 -10.31 3.36 11.19
N PRO A 71 -10.59 3.35 9.88
CA PRO A 71 -10.85 4.59 9.16
C PRO A 71 -12.17 5.14 9.64
N ASP A 72 -12.11 6.04 10.61
CA ASP A 72 -13.28 6.81 11.00
C ASP A 72 -13.63 7.77 9.85
N LYS A 73 -14.92 7.96 9.57
CA LYS A 73 -15.37 8.71 8.37
C LYS A 73 -14.97 10.19 8.38
N SER A 74 -14.40 10.70 9.48
CA SER A 74 -14.26 12.13 9.77
C SER A 74 -12.83 12.64 9.81
N GLN A 75 -11.78 11.81 9.75
CA GLN A 75 -10.40 12.28 9.90
C GLN A 75 -9.42 11.51 9.02
N LEU A 76 -9.48 11.74 7.70
CA LEU A 76 -8.22 11.75 6.98
C LEU A 76 -7.49 13.02 7.43
N PRO A 77 -6.28 12.91 8.02
CA PRO A 77 -5.56 14.10 8.45
C PRO A 77 -5.32 15.00 7.23
N PRO A 78 -5.41 16.33 7.39
CA PRO A 78 -5.04 17.24 6.31
C PRO A 78 -3.58 16.96 5.95
N LEU A 79 -3.35 16.49 4.73
CA LEU A 79 -2.02 16.44 4.15
C LEU A 79 -1.61 17.86 3.81
N ASN A 80 -0.31 18.12 3.91
CA ASN A 80 0.23 19.35 3.36
C ASN A 80 -0.13 19.42 1.87
N ASP A 81 -0.68 20.57 1.46
CA ASP A 81 -0.81 20.99 0.08
C ASP A 81 -1.52 20.01 -0.87
N MET A 82 -2.62 19.40 -0.41
CA MET A 82 -3.51 18.59 -1.27
C MET A 82 -3.89 19.31 -2.57
N GLU A 83 -4.03 20.64 -2.54
CA GLU A 83 -4.31 21.45 -3.73
C GLU A 83 -3.20 21.41 -4.77
N TYR A 84 -1.93 21.35 -4.34
CA TYR A 84 -0.80 21.24 -5.26
C TYR A 84 -0.73 19.85 -5.87
N VAL A 85 -0.87 18.80 -5.06
CA VAL A 85 -0.92 17.41 -5.55
C VAL A 85 -2.07 17.23 -6.53
N ALA A 86 -3.25 17.82 -6.27
CA ALA A 86 -4.38 17.82 -7.19
C ALA A 86 -4.07 18.49 -8.54
N ARG A 87 -3.23 19.53 -8.57
CA ARG A 87 -2.85 20.22 -9.81
C ARG A 87 -1.87 19.41 -10.64
N VAL A 88 -0.95 18.68 -9.99
CA VAL A 88 0.02 17.81 -10.67
C VAL A 88 -0.65 16.54 -11.19
N SER A 89 -1.41 15.85 -10.34
CA SER A 89 -2.18 14.66 -10.75
C SER A 89 -3.36 14.40 -9.81
N PRO A 90 -4.61 14.70 -10.24
CA PRO A 90 -5.83 14.37 -9.50
C PRO A 90 -5.98 12.87 -9.25
N GLU A 91 -5.53 12.06 -10.22
CA GLU A 91 -5.55 10.59 -10.14
C GLU A 91 -4.66 10.11 -9.00
N PHE A 92 -3.45 10.66 -8.91
CA PHE A 92 -2.54 10.32 -7.84
C PHE A 92 -3.04 10.77 -6.48
N LEU A 93 -3.61 11.98 -6.37
CA LEU A 93 -4.22 12.43 -5.11
C LEU A 93 -5.28 11.42 -4.63
N SER A 94 -6.10 10.91 -5.54
CA SER A 94 -7.11 9.89 -5.21
C SER A 94 -6.47 8.60 -4.69
N GLN A 95 -5.37 8.15 -5.30
CA GLN A 95 -4.61 6.98 -4.85
C GLN A 95 -3.94 7.19 -3.48
N LEU A 96 -3.35 8.36 -3.24
CA LEU A 96 -2.72 8.73 -1.97
C LEU A 96 -3.75 8.75 -0.84
N MET A 97 -4.90 9.38 -1.10
CA MET A 97 -6.01 9.42 -0.14
C MET A 97 -6.60 8.04 0.12
N GLU A 98 -6.70 7.18 -0.90
CA GLU A 98 -7.11 5.79 -0.72
C GLU A 98 -6.09 5.01 0.13
N ALA A 99 -4.80 5.16 -0.14
CA ALA A 99 -3.74 4.50 0.61
C ALA A 99 -3.76 4.89 2.10
N LEU A 100 -3.93 6.18 2.40
CA LEU A 100 -4.12 6.68 3.76
C LEU A 100 -5.39 6.14 4.40
N TYR A 101 -6.50 6.15 3.66
CA TYR A 101 -7.79 5.69 4.16
C TYR A 101 -7.81 4.20 4.49
N TYR A 102 -6.98 3.39 3.86
CA TYR A 102 -6.83 1.97 4.21
C TYR A 102 -5.61 1.70 5.09
N GLY A 103 -4.94 2.74 5.59
CA GLY A 103 -3.76 2.61 6.43
C GLY A 103 -2.58 1.92 5.74
N MET A 104 -2.57 1.89 4.40
CA MET A 104 -1.42 1.40 3.60
C MET A 104 -0.20 2.29 3.82
N LEU A 105 -0.43 3.56 4.16
CA LEU A 105 0.56 4.55 4.53
C LEU A 105 0.14 5.27 5.81
N ASN A 106 1.13 5.74 6.57
CA ASN A 106 0.89 6.65 7.67
C ASN A 106 0.95 8.13 7.19
N PRO A 107 0.45 9.09 7.99
CA PRO A 107 0.42 10.51 7.59
C PRO A 107 1.80 11.09 7.31
N THR A 108 2.83 10.66 8.04
CA THR A 108 4.22 11.10 7.81
C THR A 108 4.71 10.67 6.43
N GLN A 109 4.45 9.42 6.03
CA GLN A 109 4.81 8.91 4.70
C GLN A 109 4.05 9.64 3.60
N ALA A 110 2.78 9.96 3.82
CA ALA A 110 2.02 10.73 2.84
C ALA A 110 2.53 12.17 2.69
N ASN A 111 2.90 12.84 3.78
CA ASN A 111 3.52 14.16 3.71
C ASN A 111 4.87 14.12 2.99
N MET A 112 5.71 13.10 3.22
CA MET A 112 6.95 12.94 2.48
C MET A 112 6.72 12.83 0.96
N ILE A 113 5.68 12.11 0.54
CA ILE A 113 5.32 12.03 -0.89
C ILE A 113 4.83 13.38 -1.41
N SER A 114 4.01 14.10 -0.64
CA SER A 114 3.57 15.44 -1.01
C SER A 114 4.75 16.40 -1.20
N ASP A 115 5.72 16.37 -0.28
CA ASP A 115 6.94 17.20 -0.34
C ASP A 115 7.80 16.82 -1.57
N GLU A 116 8.00 15.52 -1.82
CA GLU A 116 8.74 15.04 -3.01
C GLU A 116 8.08 15.48 -4.34
N ILE A 117 6.75 15.54 -4.40
CA ILE A 117 6.02 16.03 -5.58
C ILE A 117 6.21 17.53 -5.78
N GLN A 118 6.31 18.31 -4.71
CA GLN A 118 6.55 19.75 -4.79
C GLN A 118 7.96 20.09 -5.29
N ASP A 119 8.94 19.33 -4.82
CA ASP A 119 10.34 19.54 -5.19
C ASP A 119 10.65 18.99 -6.59
N ALA A 120 9.80 18.11 -7.12
CA ALA A 120 9.96 17.52 -8.44
C ALA A 120 9.47 18.47 -9.55
N ASP A 121 10.17 18.44 -10.68
CA ASP A 121 9.71 19.11 -11.89
C ASP A 121 8.42 18.41 -12.41
N PRO A 122 7.28 19.13 -12.54
CA PRO A 122 6.02 18.56 -12.97
C PRO A 122 6.08 17.80 -14.29
N GLU A 123 7.02 18.13 -15.18
CA GLU A 123 7.21 17.45 -16.47
C GLU A 123 7.73 16.00 -16.32
N TYR A 124 8.32 15.66 -15.17
CA TYR A 124 8.92 14.36 -14.88
C TYR A 124 8.12 13.52 -13.89
N VAL A 125 7.06 14.08 -13.31
CA VAL A 125 6.17 13.40 -12.37
C VAL A 125 5.03 12.75 -13.13
N THR A 126 5.07 11.41 -13.25
CA THR A 126 3.98 10.65 -13.87
C THR A 126 3.14 9.93 -12.82
N SER A 127 1.85 9.70 -13.09
CA SER A 127 0.99 8.87 -12.21
C SER A 127 1.62 7.49 -11.94
N ALA A 128 2.31 6.91 -12.93
CA ALA A 128 3.00 5.63 -12.79
C ALA A 128 4.20 5.68 -11.83
N SER A 129 5.02 6.73 -11.89
CA SER A 129 6.15 6.89 -10.96
C SER A 129 5.68 7.12 -9.52
N LEU A 130 4.56 7.82 -9.34
CA LEU A 130 3.99 8.07 -8.02
C LEU A 130 3.30 6.84 -7.44
N GLU A 131 2.61 6.06 -8.27
CA GLU A 131 2.09 4.74 -7.88
C GLU A 131 3.22 3.81 -7.41
N GLU A 132 4.36 3.79 -8.14
CA GLU A 132 5.52 3.00 -7.73
C GLU A 132 6.09 3.45 -6.37
N LEU A 133 6.03 4.74 -6.04
CA LEU A 133 6.44 5.25 -4.74
C LEU A 133 5.52 4.75 -3.62
N LEU A 134 4.19 4.79 -3.82
CA LEU A 134 3.21 4.24 -2.87
C LEU A 134 3.49 2.75 -2.58
N VAL A 135 3.69 1.98 -3.66
CA VAL A 135 3.95 0.55 -3.58
C VAL A 135 5.23 0.28 -2.82
N LYS A 136 6.33 0.97 -3.14
CA LYS A 136 7.63 0.80 -2.45
C LYS A 136 7.53 1.11 -0.95
N LEU A 137 6.84 2.19 -0.59
CA LEU A 137 6.66 2.58 0.82
C LEU A 137 5.88 1.52 1.60
N TRP A 138 4.75 1.06 1.06
CA TRP A 138 3.97 0.00 1.70
C TRP A 138 4.75 -1.32 1.77
N ILE A 139 5.47 -1.69 0.71
CA ILE A 139 6.33 -2.87 0.73
C ILE A 139 7.39 -2.76 1.82
N GLY A 140 7.94 -1.57 2.07
CA GLY A 140 8.83 -1.28 3.20
C GLY A 140 8.15 -1.51 4.56
N ASN A 141 6.91 -1.04 4.71
CA ASN A 141 6.08 -1.27 5.90
C ASN A 141 5.88 -2.78 6.14
N ALA A 142 5.45 -3.53 5.12
CA ALA A 142 5.27 -4.97 5.21
C ALA A 142 6.59 -5.69 5.52
N LYS A 143 7.70 -5.34 4.86
CA LYS A 143 9.04 -5.92 5.12
C LYS A 143 9.49 -5.74 6.57
N SER A 144 9.01 -4.72 7.28
CA SER A 144 9.36 -4.50 8.69
C SER A 144 8.84 -5.61 9.63
N TYR A 145 7.79 -6.33 9.22
CA TYR A 145 7.25 -7.49 9.94
C TYR A 145 8.11 -8.75 9.74
N ARG A 146 9.08 -8.77 8.82
CA ARG A 146 10.00 -9.91 8.66
C ARG A 146 10.81 -10.19 9.94
N LYS A 147 11.14 -9.16 10.73
CA LYS A 147 11.83 -9.33 12.01
C LYS A 147 10.97 -10.05 13.05
N MET A 148 9.64 -9.95 12.95
CA MET A 148 8.72 -10.67 13.83
C MET A 148 8.50 -12.12 13.39
N ILE A 149 8.80 -12.46 12.13
CA ILE A 149 8.65 -13.82 11.57
C ILE A 149 9.91 -14.67 11.79
N ALA A 150 11.08 -14.04 11.92
CA ALA A 150 12.37 -14.72 12.04
C ALA A 150 12.74 -15.11 13.50
N ASN A 151 11.94 -14.71 14.49
CA ASN A 151 12.04 -15.13 15.88
C ASN A 151 11.01 -16.21 16.20
#